data_AF-A0A845WU66-F1
#
_entry.id   AF-A0A845WU66-F1
#
_cell.length_a   1.000
_cell.length_b   1.000
_cell.length_c   1.000
_cell.angle_alpha   90.00
_cell.angle_beta   90.00
_cell.angle_gamma   90.00
#
_symmetry.space_group_name_H-M   'P 1'
#
loop_
_entity.id
_entity.type
_entity.pdbx_description
1 polymer ?
#
loop_
_entity_poly.entity_id
_entity_poly.type
_entity_poly.pdbx_seq_one_letter_code
_entity_poly.pdbx_strand_id
1 'polypeptide(L)'
;GRLGKELKVNDSSQTNQQPSNRQRSTQTIAQFILMLRRGTVTANPYPVRRLPTATNAVTLATIFQYRAARRCHRWHFWLDAGSSLWLSGGAATLFGAHLFLKEWSGRPWTEEDKVQADQQRLERILRDLLGRVTQRVYLCHSELAVSGTEQNGPLLSLIHTAINTAVS
;
A
#
# COMPACT_ATOMS: atom_id res chain seq x y z
N GLY A 1 79.22 20.76 0.00
CA GLY A 1 78.47 21.99 0.33
C GLY A 1 77.73 22.43 -0.91
N ARG A 2 76.50 22.92 -0.88
CA ARG A 2 75.79 23.63 0.18
C ARG A 2 74.29 23.38 -0.04
N LEU A 3 73.58 22.92 0.99
CA LEU A 3 72.12 22.80 0.99
C LEU A 3 71.50 24.20 0.87
N GLY A 4 70.65 24.40 -0.13
CA GLY A 4 69.66 25.48 -0.16
C GLY A 4 68.27 24.85 -0.12
N LYS A 5 67.64 24.85 1.05
CA LYS A 5 66.22 24.49 1.21
C LYS A 5 65.39 25.71 0.83
N GLU A 6 64.73 25.69 -0.32
CA GLU A 6 63.60 26.58 -0.57
C GLU A 6 62.35 25.94 0.04
N LEU A 7 61.93 26.48 1.19
CA LEU A 7 60.59 26.25 1.74
C LEU A 7 59.60 26.98 0.84
N LYS A 8 58.96 26.25 -0.06
CA LYS A 8 57.77 26.71 -0.78
C LYS A 8 56.62 26.73 0.23
N VAL A 9 56.33 27.91 0.78
CA VAL A 9 55.13 28.15 1.60
C VAL A 9 53.92 27.89 0.69
N ASN A 10 53.29 26.74 0.90
CA ASN A 10 52.03 26.37 0.27
C ASN A 10 50.94 27.27 0.86
N ASP A 11 50.59 28.35 0.16
CA ASP A 11 49.41 29.16 0.47
C ASP A 11 48.16 28.32 0.18
N SER A 12 47.81 27.49 1.17
CA SER A 12 46.64 26.62 1.17
C SER A 12 45.46 27.37 1.74
N SER A 13 45.19 28.56 1.21
CA SER A 13 43.94 29.27 1.49
C SER A 13 42.85 28.78 0.53
N GLN A 14 42.60 27.46 0.50
CA GLN A 14 41.31 26.94 0.05
C GLN A 14 40.30 27.32 1.13
N THR A 15 39.74 28.51 1.00
CA THR A 15 38.53 28.92 1.71
C THR A 15 37.43 27.91 1.38
N ASN A 16 37.25 26.93 2.27
CA ASN A 16 36.16 25.99 2.25
C ASN A 16 34.89 26.75 2.70
N GLN A 17 34.41 27.67 1.84
CA GLN A 17 33.18 28.40 2.06
C GLN A 17 32.04 27.41 1.92
N GLN A 18 31.60 26.89 3.06
CA GLN A 18 30.37 26.13 3.14
C GLN A 18 29.26 26.97 2.48
N PRO A 19 28.49 26.40 1.53
CA PRO A 19 27.47 27.15 0.83
C PRO A 19 26.49 27.71 1.86
N SER A 20 26.26 29.01 1.75
CA SER A 20 25.27 29.74 2.56
C SER A 20 23.92 29.03 2.50
N ASN A 21 23.13 29.12 3.57
CA ASN A 21 21.85 28.40 3.68
C ASN A 21 20.93 28.63 2.46
N ARG A 22 21.01 29.83 1.86
CA ARG A 22 20.30 30.22 0.63
C ARG A 22 20.75 29.47 -0.63
N GLN A 23 22.04 29.15 -0.74
CA GLN A 23 22.56 28.36 -1.87
C GLN A 23 22.11 26.90 -1.76
N ARG A 24 22.09 26.34 -0.55
CA ARG A 24 21.56 24.99 -0.30
C ARG A 24 20.08 24.90 -0.63
N SER A 25 19.25 25.85 -0.20
CA SER A 25 17.82 25.88 -0.53
C SER A 25 17.58 25.97 -2.04
N THR A 26 18.36 26.77 -2.74
CA THR A 26 18.25 26.94 -4.20
C THR A 26 18.61 25.64 -4.93
N GLN A 27 19.66 24.94 -4.48
CA GLN A 27 20.04 23.63 -5.01
C GLN A 27 18.97 22.56 -4.72
N THR A 28 18.39 22.53 -3.53
CA THR A 28 17.29 21.61 -3.20
C THR A 28 16.07 21.84 -4.09
N ILE A 29 15.69 23.10 -4.32
CA ILE A 29 14.57 23.45 -5.23
C ILE A 29 14.88 23.03 -6.66
N ALA A 30 16.10 23.26 -7.15
CA ALA A 30 16.51 22.85 -8.49
C ALA A 30 16.47 21.32 -8.66
N GLN A 31 16.95 20.56 -7.67
CA GLN A 31 16.87 19.10 -7.66
C GLN A 31 15.43 18.60 -7.59
N PHE A 32 14.57 19.25 -6.80
CA PHE A 32 13.15 18.93 -6.72
C PHE A 32 12.44 19.14 -8.07
N ILE A 33 12.69 20.26 -8.75
CA ILE A 33 12.13 20.55 -10.07
C ILE A 33 12.62 19.53 -11.11
N LEU A 34 13.90 19.14 -11.06
CA LEU A 34 14.47 18.14 -11.96
C LEU A 34 13.82 16.76 -11.74
N MET A 35 13.58 16.39 -10.48
CA MET A 35 12.86 15.16 -10.11
C MET A 35 11.44 15.16 -10.71
N LEU A 36 10.68 16.24 -10.54
CA LEU A 36 9.34 16.37 -11.13
C LEU A 36 9.36 16.27 -12.67
N ARG A 37 10.31 16.96 -13.33
CA ARG A 37 10.44 16.97 -14.81
C ARG A 37 10.87 15.64 -15.39
N ARG A 38 11.60 14.80 -14.64
CA ARG A 38 11.98 13.44 -15.04
C ARG A 38 10.80 12.45 -15.02
N GLY A 39 9.59 12.93 -14.75
CA GLY A 39 8.40 12.09 -14.74
C GLY A 39 8.36 11.21 -13.50
N THR A 40 8.62 11.80 -12.32
CA THR A 40 8.34 11.10 -11.07
C THR A 40 6.85 10.81 -11.03
N VAL A 41 6.51 9.57 -11.32
CA VAL A 41 5.13 9.09 -11.33
C VAL A 41 4.67 9.11 -9.88
N THR A 42 3.64 9.91 -9.60
CA THR A 42 2.94 9.83 -8.31
C THR A 42 2.50 8.39 -8.07
N ALA A 43 2.65 7.87 -6.85
CA ALA A 43 2.18 6.54 -6.46
C ALA A 43 0.65 6.37 -6.68
N ASN A 44 -0.08 7.48 -6.85
CA ASN A 44 -1.50 7.48 -7.18
C ASN A 44 -1.78 8.56 -8.24
N PRO A 45 -1.61 8.26 -9.54
CA PRO A 45 -1.92 9.21 -10.60
C PRO A 45 -3.42 9.51 -10.61
N TYR A 46 -3.76 10.79 -10.61
CA TYR A 46 -5.15 11.21 -10.83
C TYR A 46 -5.59 10.71 -12.20
N PRO A 47 -6.80 10.13 -12.35
CA PRO A 47 -7.24 9.61 -13.63
C PRO A 47 -7.23 10.72 -14.68
N VAL A 48 -6.41 10.55 -15.71
CA VAL A 48 -6.19 11.52 -16.79
C VAL A 48 -7.48 11.80 -17.58
N ARG A 49 -8.47 10.89 -17.49
CA ARG A 49 -9.79 11.03 -18.09
C ARG A 49 -10.86 10.51 -17.13
N ARG A 50 -11.86 11.33 -16.81
CA ARG A 50 -13.09 10.83 -16.18
C ARG A 50 -13.80 9.90 -17.16
N LEU A 51 -13.90 8.62 -16.81
CA LEU A 51 -14.66 7.66 -17.61
C LEU A 51 -16.14 8.06 -17.57
N PRO A 52 -16.85 8.04 -18.72
CA PRO A 52 -18.30 8.21 -18.73
C PRO A 52 -18.96 7.18 -17.81
N THR A 53 -20.09 7.55 -17.20
CA THR A 53 -20.88 6.58 -16.43
C THR A 53 -21.46 5.55 -17.40
N ALA A 54 -20.86 4.36 -17.43
CA ALA A 54 -21.34 3.28 -18.28
C ALA A 54 -22.63 2.67 -17.68
N THR A 55 -23.68 2.57 -18.49
CA THR A 55 -25.00 2.05 -18.10
C THR A 55 -25.08 0.52 -18.09
N ASN A 56 -24.11 -0.17 -18.71
CA ASN A 56 -24.02 -1.63 -18.71
C ASN A 56 -22.55 -2.07 -18.61
N ALA A 57 -22.00 -2.04 -17.40
CA ALA A 57 -20.61 -2.37 -17.15
C ALA A 57 -20.45 -3.16 -15.86
N VAL A 58 -19.35 -3.91 -15.80
CA VAL A 58 -18.88 -4.57 -14.58
C VAL A 58 -17.94 -3.62 -13.85
N THR A 59 -18.12 -3.47 -12.54
CA THR A 59 -17.18 -2.71 -11.71
C THR A 59 -16.04 -3.63 -11.29
N LEU A 60 -14.83 -3.35 -11.79
CA LEU A 60 -13.60 -3.93 -11.29
C LEU A 60 -12.91 -2.91 -10.38
N ALA A 61 -12.75 -3.28 -9.10
CA ALA A 61 -12.20 -2.40 -8.09
C ALA A 61 -11.51 -3.21 -7.01
N THR A 62 -10.50 -2.63 -6.37
CA THR A 62 -10.02 -3.17 -5.10
C THR A 62 -11.10 -3.04 -4.02
N ILE A 63 -10.99 -3.84 -2.96
CA ILE A 63 -11.90 -3.75 -1.81
C ILE A 63 -11.99 -2.30 -1.30
N PHE A 64 -10.84 -1.62 -1.18
CA PHE A 64 -10.80 -0.22 -0.74
C PHE A 64 -11.59 0.71 -1.66
N GLN A 65 -11.34 0.64 -2.97
CA GLN A 65 -12.02 1.48 -3.96
C GLN A 65 -13.53 1.23 -3.98
N TYR A 66 -13.95 -0.03 -3.91
CA TYR A 66 -15.36 -0.41 -3.92
C TYR A 66 -16.10 0.15 -2.69
N ARG A 67 -15.50 0.00 -1.51
CA ARG A 67 -16.06 0.51 -0.24
C ARG A 67 -16.10 2.04 -0.22
N ALA A 68 -15.04 2.70 -0.69
CA ALA A 68 -14.98 4.16 -0.80
C ALA A 68 -16.04 4.72 -1.75
N ALA A 69 -16.32 4.01 -2.85
CA ALA A 69 -17.37 4.36 -3.80
C ALA A 69 -18.80 4.11 -3.28
N ARG A 70 -18.96 3.49 -2.09
CA ARG A 70 -20.23 3.20 -1.43
C ARG A 70 -21.26 2.53 -2.35
N ARG A 71 -20.80 1.64 -3.24
CA ARG A 71 -21.66 0.91 -4.18
C ARG A 71 -22.28 -0.32 -3.54
N CYS A 72 -23.37 -0.79 -4.14
CA CYS A 72 -24.02 -2.07 -3.89
C CYS A 72 -24.32 -2.75 -5.23
N HIS A 73 -24.14 -4.06 -5.31
CA HIS A 73 -24.41 -4.84 -6.52
C HIS A 73 -25.12 -6.14 -6.18
N ARG A 74 -25.86 -6.68 -7.16
CA ARG A 74 -26.57 -7.95 -7.00
C ARG A 74 -25.61 -9.12 -6.80
N TRP A 75 -24.50 -9.12 -7.54
CA TRP A 75 -23.50 -10.19 -7.51
C TRP A 75 -22.12 -9.62 -7.25
N HIS A 76 -21.37 -10.27 -6.38
CA HIS A 76 -19.95 -10.02 -6.18
C HIS A 76 -19.13 -11.24 -6.61
N PHE A 77 -17.97 -10.97 -7.18
CA PHE A 77 -16.95 -11.98 -7.47
C PHE A 77 -15.70 -11.58 -6.69
N TRP A 78 -15.35 -12.38 -5.68
CA TRP A 78 -14.19 -12.15 -4.84
C TRP A 78 -13.03 -12.96 -5.39
N LEU A 79 -12.06 -12.25 -5.95
CA LEU A 79 -10.88 -12.86 -6.57
C LEU A 79 -9.85 -13.25 -5.50
N ASP A 80 -9.14 -14.34 -5.77
CA ASP A 80 -8.03 -14.83 -4.94
C ASP A 80 -8.46 -15.04 -3.48
N ALA A 81 -9.65 -15.63 -3.27
CA ALA A 81 -10.26 -15.76 -1.94
C ALA A 81 -9.43 -16.61 -0.97
N GLY A 82 -8.61 -17.53 -1.47
CA GLY A 82 -7.71 -18.34 -0.64
C GLY A 82 -6.45 -17.59 -0.19
N SER A 83 -6.20 -16.38 -0.68
CA SER A 83 -4.95 -15.65 -0.45
C SER A 83 -4.83 -15.06 0.95
N SER A 84 -3.63 -15.13 1.53
CA SER A 84 -3.31 -14.45 2.79
C SER A 84 -3.36 -12.92 2.66
N LEU A 85 -3.39 -12.38 1.44
CA LEU A 85 -3.52 -10.95 1.17
C LEU A 85 -4.84 -10.34 1.64
N TRP A 86 -5.86 -11.16 1.91
CA TRP A 86 -7.10 -10.71 2.55
C TRP A 86 -6.86 -10.14 3.95
N LEU A 87 -5.88 -10.65 4.70
CA LEU A 87 -5.50 -10.13 6.03
C LEU A 87 -4.68 -8.84 5.92
N SER A 88 -3.73 -8.76 4.99
CA SER A 88 -2.74 -7.68 4.94
C SER A 88 -3.31 -6.33 4.51
N GLY A 89 -4.57 -6.29 4.06
CA GLY A 89 -5.28 -5.06 3.69
C GLY A 89 -4.70 -4.32 2.47
N GLY A 90 -3.66 -4.90 1.84
CA GLY A 90 -2.98 -4.42 0.64
C GLY A 90 -2.45 -2.99 0.74
N ALA A 91 -2.40 -2.31 -0.41
CA ALA A 91 -1.93 -0.94 -0.54
C ALA A 91 -2.75 0.11 0.24
N ALA A 92 -3.89 -0.28 0.82
CA ALA A 92 -4.71 0.60 1.65
C ALA A 92 -4.29 0.60 3.14
N THR A 93 -3.38 -0.29 3.55
CA THR A 93 -2.89 -0.37 4.93
C THR A 93 -1.87 0.72 5.20
N LEU A 94 -2.18 1.61 6.16
CA LEU A 94 -1.26 2.63 6.64
C LEU A 94 -0.37 2.03 7.73
N PHE A 95 0.94 2.01 7.47
CA PHE A 95 1.92 1.52 8.44
C PHE A 95 1.82 2.30 9.75
N GLY A 96 1.77 1.58 10.88
CA GLY A 96 1.75 2.17 12.22
C GLY A 96 0.50 2.97 12.59
N ALA A 97 -0.58 2.95 11.79
CA ALA A 97 -1.76 3.78 12.03
C ALA A 97 -2.39 3.60 13.42
N HIS A 98 -2.34 2.38 13.97
CA HIS A 98 -2.88 2.06 15.30
C HIS A 98 -2.21 2.85 16.44
N LEU A 99 -0.93 3.23 16.27
CA LEU A 99 -0.18 4.01 17.27
C LEU A 99 -0.65 5.47 17.36
N PHE A 100 -1.32 5.96 16.32
CA PHE A 100 -1.81 7.34 16.22
C PHE A 100 -3.28 7.48 16.62
N LEU A 101 -3.93 6.39 17.04
CA LEU A 101 -5.32 6.45 17.52
C LEU A 101 -5.36 7.07 18.92
N LYS A 102 -6.36 7.94 19.15
CA LYS A 102 -6.54 8.63 20.45
C LYS A 102 -6.67 7.66 21.63
N GLU A 103 -7.20 6.47 21.38
CA GLU A 103 -7.40 5.41 22.35
C GLU A 103 -6.12 4.63 22.69
N TRP A 104 -5.02 4.87 21.98
CA TRP A 104 -3.77 4.15 22.22
C TRP A 104 -3.13 4.56 23.55
N SER A 105 -2.80 3.57 24.37
CA SER A 105 -2.27 3.76 25.72
C SER A 105 -0.75 3.99 25.79
N GLY A 106 -0.06 4.02 24.64
CA GLY A 106 1.40 4.21 24.59
C GLY A 106 2.21 2.96 24.96
N ARG A 107 1.55 1.81 25.20
CA ARG A 107 2.23 0.51 25.38
C ARG A 107 3.01 0.12 24.11
N PRO A 108 3.98 -0.81 24.18
CA PRO A 108 4.59 -1.38 22.97
C PRO A 108 3.55 -2.10 22.11
N TRP A 109 3.63 -1.93 20.79
CA TRP A 109 2.79 -2.68 19.85
C TRP A 109 3.44 -4.04 19.57
N THR A 110 2.70 -5.11 19.86
CA THR A 110 3.18 -6.50 19.72
C THR A 110 2.78 -7.11 18.38
N GLU A 111 3.38 -8.24 18.00
CA GLU A 111 2.92 -8.99 16.82
C GLU A 111 1.52 -9.60 17.07
N GLU A 112 1.20 -9.95 18.31
CA GLU A 112 -0.14 -10.39 18.70
C GLU A 112 -1.19 -9.29 18.49
N ASP A 113 -0.88 -8.05 18.89
CA ASP A 113 -1.75 -6.88 18.64
C ASP A 113 -1.99 -6.69 17.13
N LYS A 114 -0.95 -6.89 16.31
CA LYS A 114 -1.03 -6.80 14.85
C LYS A 114 -1.96 -7.85 14.26
N VAL A 115 -1.78 -9.12 14.63
CA VAL A 115 -2.62 -10.22 14.16
C VAL A 115 -4.09 -9.97 14.55
N GLN A 116 -4.32 -9.55 15.79
CA GLN A 116 -5.66 -9.22 16.27
C GLN A 116 -6.27 -8.04 15.49
N ALA A 117 -5.50 -6.98 15.26
CA ALA A 117 -5.98 -5.80 14.51
C ALA A 117 -6.33 -6.16 13.05
N ASP A 118 -5.49 -6.96 12.39
CA ASP A 118 -5.72 -7.42 11.01
C ASP A 118 -6.97 -8.32 10.94
N GLN A 119 -7.16 -9.23 11.89
CA GLN A 119 -8.36 -10.07 11.96
C GLN A 119 -9.64 -9.24 12.17
N GLN A 120 -9.62 -8.30 13.12
CA GLN A 120 -10.76 -7.41 13.37
C GLN A 120 -11.07 -6.52 12.16
N ARG A 121 -10.04 -6.08 11.44
CA ARG A 121 -10.20 -5.31 10.21
C ARG A 121 -10.83 -6.17 9.12
N LEU A 122 -10.35 -7.39 8.93
CA LEU A 122 -10.90 -8.33 7.96
C LEU A 122 -12.38 -8.59 8.23
N GLU A 123 -12.75 -8.84 9.48
CA GLU A 123 -14.16 -9.04 9.86
C GLU A 123 -15.03 -7.84 9.47
N ARG A 124 -14.59 -6.61 9.78
CA ARG A 124 -15.28 -5.38 9.40
C ARG A 124 -15.43 -5.23 7.89
N ILE A 125 -14.39 -5.60 7.13
CA ILE A 125 -14.41 -5.61 5.67
C ILE A 125 -15.45 -6.61 5.16
N LEU A 126 -15.43 -7.85 5.64
CA LEU A 126 -16.35 -8.90 5.19
C LEU A 126 -17.80 -8.53 5.47
N ARG A 127 -18.10 -8.02 6.68
CA ARG A 127 -19.45 -7.54 7.04
C ARG A 127 -19.92 -6.43 6.12
N ASP A 128 -19.06 -5.45 5.82
CA ASP A 128 -19.39 -4.35 4.92
C ASP A 128 -19.58 -4.81 3.47
N LEU A 129 -18.75 -5.74 2.97
CA LEU A 129 -18.92 -6.30 1.63
C LEU A 129 -20.20 -7.12 1.51
N LEU A 130 -20.49 -7.99 2.49
CA LEU A 130 -21.71 -8.80 2.52
C LEU A 130 -22.97 -7.93 2.60
N GLY A 131 -22.94 -6.84 3.36
CA GLY A 131 -24.04 -5.86 3.41
C GLY A 131 -24.28 -5.11 2.09
N ARG A 132 -23.37 -5.21 1.12
CA ARG A 132 -23.46 -4.56 -0.21
C ARG A 132 -23.90 -5.51 -1.32
N VAL A 133 -24.12 -6.78 -1.00
CA VAL A 133 -24.55 -7.83 -1.93
C VAL A 133 -26.01 -8.14 -1.70
N THR A 134 -26.82 -8.15 -2.75
CA THR A 134 -28.25 -8.45 -2.62
C THR A 134 -28.66 -9.84 -3.12
N GLN A 135 -27.79 -10.56 -3.84
CA GLN A 135 -28.14 -11.90 -4.34
C GLN A 135 -27.07 -12.96 -4.07
N ARG A 136 -25.86 -12.83 -4.63
CA ARG A 136 -24.85 -13.91 -4.54
C ARG A 136 -23.43 -13.38 -4.43
N VAL A 137 -22.61 -14.13 -3.70
CA VAL A 137 -21.15 -13.97 -3.65
C VAL A 137 -20.52 -15.21 -4.28
N TYR A 138 -19.62 -14.99 -5.21
CA TYR A 138 -18.78 -16.03 -5.81
C TYR A 138 -17.37 -15.88 -5.23
N LEU A 139 -16.87 -16.95 -4.63
CA LEU A 139 -15.49 -17.02 -4.12
C LEU A 139 -14.63 -17.69 -5.19
N CYS A 140 -13.79 -16.91 -5.85
CA CYS A 140 -12.86 -17.41 -6.85
C CYS A 140 -11.53 -17.70 -6.15
N HIS A 141 -11.10 -18.97 -6.12
CA HIS A 141 -9.83 -19.36 -5.53
C HIS A 141 -9.04 -20.28 -6.45
N SER A 142 -7.73 -20.32 -6.22
CA SER A 142 -6.79 -21.30 -6.76
C SER A 142 -6.18 -22.06 -5.58
N GLU A 143 -5.80 -23.32 -5.77
CA GLU A 143 -5.06 -24.07 -4.74
C GLU A 143 -3.65 -23.50 -4.54
N LEU A 144 -3.04 -23.04 -5.64
CA LEU A 144 -1.69 -22.50 -5.66
C LEU A 144 -1.69 -20.98 -5.88
N ALA A 145 -0.83 -20.28 -5.14
CA ALA A 145 -0.49 -18.88 -5.34
C ALA A 145 0.39 -18.69 -6.59
N VAL A 146 0.64 -17.43 -6.97
CA VAL A 146 1.54 -17.08 -8.09
C VAL A 146 2.97 -17.60 -7.90
N SER A 147 3.40 -17.78 -6.64
CA SER A 147 4.67 -18.42 -6.27
C SER A 147 4.70 -19.94 -6.46
N GLY A 148 3.56 -20.57 -6.76
CA GLY A 148 3.41 -22.03 -6.79
C GLY A 148 3.25 -22.68 -5.41
N THR A 149 3.14 -21.89 -4.34
CA THR A 149 2.91 -22.39 -2.98
C THR A 149 1.41 -22.51 -2.70
N GLU A 150 1.02 -23.45 -1.84
CA GLU A 150 -0.36 -23.58 -1.38
C GLU A 150 -0.85 -22.29 -0.71
N GLN A 151 -2.13 -21.98 -0.93
CA GLN A 151 -2.79 -20.86 -0.30
C GLN A 151 -3.32 -21.26 1.09
N ASN A 152 -3.02 -20.44 2.10
CA ASN A 152 -3.43 -20.64 3.49
C ASN A 152 -4.13 -19.39 4.08
N GLY A 153 -4.87 -18.67 3.25
CA GLY A 153 -5.55 -17.43 3.64
C GLY A 153 -6.75 -17.64 4.57
N PRO A 154 -7.24 -16.54 5.15
CA PRO A 154 -8.24 -16.57 6.22
C PRO A 154 -9.63 -17.08 5.78
N LEU A 155 -9.94 -17.05 4.48
CA LEU A 155 -11.25 -17.47 3.96
C LEU A 155 -11.25 -18.92 3.46
N LEU A 156 -10.15 -19.66 3.62
CA LEU A 156 -10.03 -21.01 3.08
C LEU A 156 -11.05 -21.98 3.68
N SER A 157 -11.34 -21.87 4.97
CA SER A 157 -12.39 -22.66 5.63
C SER A 157 -13.79 -22.40 5.03
N LEU A 158 -14.07 -21.14 4.68
CA LEU A 158 -15.32 -20.75 4.02
C LEU A 158 -15.41 -21.35 2.61
N ILE A 159 -14.32 -21.32 1.86
CA ILE A 159 -14.22 -21.93 0.53
C ILE A 159 -14.51 -23.43 0.62
N HIS A 160 -13.84 -24.16 1.52
CA HIS A 160 -14.04 -25.60 1.67
C HIS A 160 -15.47 -25.94 2.07
N THR A 161 -16.07 -25.14 2.96
CA THR A 161 -17.48 -25.33 3.36
C THR A 161 -18.42 -25.13 2.17
N ALA A 162 -18.20 -24.08 1.37
CA ALA A 162 -19.02 -23.78 0.20
C ALA A 162 -18.93 -24.89 -0.88
N ILE A 163 -17.74 -25.44 -1.11
CA ILE A 163 -17.52 -26.56 -2.04
C ILE A 163 -18.31 -27.78 -1.58
N ASN A 164 -18.20 -28.16 -0.30
CA ASN A 164 -18.90 -29.34 0.23
C ASN A 164 -20.42 -29.21 0.12
N THR A 165 -20.96 -28.00 0.31
CA THR A 165 -22.40 -27.74 0.15
C THR A 165 -22.87 -27.73 -1.31
N ALA A 166 -21.99 -27.44 -2.27
CA ALA A 166 -22.34 -27.40 -3.69
C ALA A 166 -22.33 -28.79 -4.35
N VAL A 167 -21.67 -29.76 -3.72
CA VAL A 167 -21.54 -31.15 -4.19
C VAL A 167 -22.58 -32.08 -3.55
N SER A 168 -23.32 -31.60 -2.54
CA SER A 168 -24.42 -32.31 -1.88
C SER A 168 -25.78 -31.92 -2.45
#